data_AF-A0A1E7IX20-F1
#
_entry.id   AF-A0A1E7IX20-F1
#
_cell.length_a   1.000
_cell.length_b   1.000
_cell.length_c   1.000
_cell.angle_alpha   90.00
_cell.angle_beta   90.00
_cell.angle_gamma   90.00
#
_symmetry.space_group_name_H-M   'P 1'
#
loop_
_entity.id
_entity.type
_entity.pdbx_description
1 polymer ?
#
loop_
_entity_poly.entity_id
_entity_poly.type
_entity_poly.pdbx_seq_one_letter_code
_entity_poly.pdbx_strand_id
1 'polypeptide(L)' 'MITSLGIGFITPPLGLNLFVVSGVTGTPVLSISRFAVYFVFSMLAIVILLMLVPALSLWLL' A
#
# COMPACT_ATOMS: atom_id res chain seq x y z
N MET A 1 -5.39 0.90 -12.41
CA MET A 1 -5.20 -0.54 -12.18
C MET A 1 -3.93 -0.88 -11.39
N ILE A 2 -2.77 -0.27 -11.69
CA ILE A 2 -1.50 -0.57 -11.00
C ILE A 2 -1.48 -0.08 -9.53
N THR A 3 -2.07 1.09 -9.25
CA THR A 3 -2.11 1.70 -7.91
C THR A 3 -2.90 0.87 -6.89
N SER A 4 -4.03 0.29 -7.27
CA SER A 4 -4.82 -0.60 -6.41
C SER A 4 -4.12 -1.93 -6.12
N LEU A 5 -3.33 -2.44 -7.07
CA LEU A 5 -2.57 -3.68 -6.91
C LEU A 5 -1.39 -3.50 -5.92
N GLY A 6 -0.71 -2.35 -5.99
CA GLY A 6 0.40 -2.02 -5.07
C GLY A 6 -0.03 -1.94 -3.60
N ILE A 7 -1.25 -1.49 -3.34
CA ILE A 7 -1.84 -1.46 -1.99
C ILE A 7 -2.02 -2.89 -1.46
N GLY A 8 -2.48 -3.81 -2.31
CA GLY A 8 -2.65 -5.22 -1.95
C GLY A 8 -1.37 -5.86 -1.42
N PHE A 9 -0.21 -5.53 -2.00
CA PHE A 9 1.09 -6.10 -1.57
C PHE A 9 1.63 -5.54 -0.25
N ILE A 10 1.20 -4.34 0.16
CA ILE A 10 1.62 -3.68 1.40
C ILE A 10 0.66 -3.97 2.56
N THR A 11 -0.62 -4.24 2.26
CA THR A 11 -1.64 -4.44 3.29
C THR A 11 -1.48 -5.81 3.95
N PRO A 12 -1.57 -5.93 5.29
CA PRO A 12 -1.30 -7.17 6.03
C PRO A 12 -2.00 -8.47 5.57
N PRO A 13 -3.25 -8.49 5.06
CA PRO A 13 -3.91 -9.76 4.69
C PRO A 13 -3.25 -10.48 3.51
N LEU A 14 -2.44 -9.79 2.69
CA LEU A 14 -1.61 -10.39 1.62
C LEU A 14 -0.11 -10.14 1.89
N GLY A 15 0.26 -8.93 2.34
CA GLY A 15 1.42 -8.62 3.17
C GLY A 15 2.81 -9.02 2.67
N LEU A 16 2.97 -9.37 1.39
CA LEU A 16 4.19 -10.00 0.87
C LEU A 16 5.46 -9.18 1.19
N ASN A 17 5.37 -7.85 1.08
CA ASN A 17 6.48 -6.96 1.45
C ASN A 17 6.75 -6.95 2.97
N LEU A 18 5.72 -7.04 3.81
CA LEU A 18 5.86 -7.12 5.26
C LEU A 18 6.46 -8.47 5.69
N PHE A 19 6.11 -9.55 4.99
CA PHE A 19 6.68 -10.89 5.21
C PHE A 19 8.16 -10.95 4.81
N VAL A 20 8.54 -10.37 3.66
CA VAL A 20 9.95 -10.31 3.23
C VAL A 20 10.78 -9.47 4.22
N VAL A 21 10.28 -8.31 4.64
CA VAL A 21 10.98 -7.46 5.62
C VAL A 21 11.10 -8.13 6.98
N SER A 22 10.05 -8.81 7.45
CA SER A 22 10.09 -9.59 8.70
C SER A 22 11.10 -10.73 8.62
N GLY A 23 11.22 -11.41 7.47
CA GLY A 23 12.23 -12.44 7.24
C GLY A 23 13.68 -11.92 7.25
N VAL A 24 13.91 -10.68 6.79
CA VAL A 24 15.25 -10.06 6.77
C VAL A 24 15.62 -9.44 8.13
N THR A 25 14.65 -8.85 8.84
CA THR A 25 14.91 -8.14 10.12
C THR A 25 14.66 -8.98 11.37
N GLY A 26 14.00 -10.14 11.26
CA GLY A 26 13.63 -10.98 12.41
C GLY A 26 12.57 -10.37 13.34
N THR A 27 12.07 -9.17 13.03
CA THR A 27 10.99 -8.52 13.80
C THR A 27 9.62 -9.08 13.39
N PRO A 28 8.67 -9.23 14.34
CA PRO A 28 7.38 -9.82 14.03
C PRO A 28 6.57 -8.94 13.09
N VAL A 29 5.93 -9.56 12.08
CA VAL A 29 5.07 -8.92 11.07
C VAL A 29 4.04 -7.99 11.71
N LEU A 30 3.50 -8.35 12.88
CA LEU A 30 2.50 -7.57 13.60
C LEU A 30 3.04 -6.22 14.11
N SER A 31 4.30 -6.16 14.54
CA SER A 31 4.95 -4.91 14.95
C SER A 31 5.19 -4.00 13.76
N ILE A 32 5.65 -4.53 12.64
CA ILE A 32 5.89 -3.76 11.40
C ILE A 32 4.55 -3.30 10.81
N SER A 33 3.54 -4.18 10.82
CA SER A 33 2.19 -3.92 10.33
C SER A 33 1.56 -2.71 11.01
N ARG A 34 1.78 -2.50 12.31
CA ARG A 34 1.25 -1.34 13.05
C ARG A 34 1.75 -0.02 12.47
N PHE A 35 3.01 0.04 12.04
CA PHE A 35 3.56 1.22 11.37
C PHE A 35 3.08 1.33 9.92
N ALA A 36 2.90 0.19 9.24
CA ALA A 36 2.39 0.14 7.86
C ALA A 36 0.94 0.66 7.71
N VAL A 37 0.14 0.69 8.79
CA VAL A 37 -1.23 1.24 8.76
C VAL A 37 -1.28 2.68 8.24
N TYR A 38 -0.34 3.54 8.66
CA TYR A 38 -0.28 4.92 8.16
C TYR A 38 -0.02 4.98 6.65
N PHE A 39 0.80 4.06 6.15
CA PHE A 39 1.11 3.96 4.73
C PHE A 39 -0.11 3.51 3.92
N VAL A 40 -0.85 2.52 4.43
CA VAL A 40 -2.10 2.04 3.84
C VAL A 40 -3.14 3.18 3.79
N PHE A 41 -3.26 3.97 4.85
CA PHE A 41 -4.17 5.13 4.89
C PHE A 41 -3.82 6.19 3.85
N SER A 42 -2.53 6.54 3.73
CA SER A 42 -2.07 7.47 2.70
C SER A 42 -2.33 6.94 1.28
N MET A 43 -2.10 5.65 1.02
CA MET A 43 -2.39 5.09 -0.29
C MET A 43 -3.89 5.04 -0.59
N LEU A 44 -4.74 4.80 0.41
CA LEU A 44 -6.20 4.88 0.27
C LEU A 44 -6.66 6.29 -0.09
N ALA A 45 -6.09 7.31 0.57
CA ALA A 45 -6.35 8.71 0.25
C ALA A 45 -5.94 9.05 -1.19
N ILE A 46 -4.78 8.57 -1.64
CA ILE A 46 -4.30 8.76 -3.02
C ILE A 46 -5.24 8.07 -4.03
N VAL A 47 -5.71 6.85 -3.75
CA VAL A 47 -6.64 6.16 -4.65
C VAL A 47 -7.98 6.89 -4.73
N ILE A 48 -8.52 7.37 -3.62
CA ILE A 48 -9.75 8.18 -3.62
C ILE A 48 -9.55 9.48 -4.42
N LEU A 49 -8.39 10.12 -4.29
CA LEU A 49 -8.06 11.33 -5.03
C LEU A 49 -7.94 11.07 -6.53
N LEU A 50 -7.29 9.97 -6.94
CA LEU A 50 -7.22 9.56 -8.34
C LEU A 50 -8.58 9.14 -8.90
N MET A 51 -9.47 8.59 -8.06
CA MET A 51 -10.84 8.22 -8.44
C MET A 51 -11.71 9.46 -8.66
N LEU A 52 -11.56 10.49 -7.83
CA LEU A 52 -12.29 11.76 -7.95
C LEU A 52 -11.73 12.69 -9.03
N VAL A 53 -10.44 12.57 -9.34
CA VAL A 53 -9.77 13.38 -10.36
C VAL A 53 -9.17 12.47 -11.44
N PRO A 54 -10.01 11.88 -12.32
CA PRO A 54 -9.53 11.02 -13.39
C PRO A 54 -8.61 11.74 -14.37
N ALA A 55 -8.69 13.07 -14.46
CA ALA A 55 -7.77 13.90 -15.24
C ALA A 55 -6.30 13.72 -14.82
N LEU A 56 -5.99 13.44 -13.55
CA LEU A 56 -4.62 13.15 -13.12
C LEU A 56 -4.10 11.81 -13.66
N SER A 57 -4.99 10.84 -13.85
CA SER A 57 -4.62 9.53 -14.40
C SER A 57 -4.60 9.52 -15.92
N LEU A 58 -5.38 10.40 -16.55
CA LEU A 58 -5.54 10.50 -18.01
C LEU A 58 -4.69 11.62 -18.64
N TRP A 59 -3.97 12.42 -17.85
CA TRP A 59 -3.27 13.61 -18.37
C TRP A 59 -2.20 13.30 -19.43
N LEU A 60 -1.63 12.09 -19.42
CA LEU A 60 -0.63 11.62 -20.38
C LEU A 60 -1.22 10.75 -21.51
N LEU A 61 -2.54 10.56 -21.54
CA LEU A 61 -3.26 9.78 -22.55
C LEU A 61 -3.90 10.73 -23.57
#